data_AF-A0A1F3SYP7-F1
#
_entry.id   AF-A0A1F3SYP7-F1
#
_cell.length_a   1.000
_cell.length_b   1.000
_cell.length_c   1.000
_cell.angle_alpha   90.00
_cell.angle_beta   90.00
_cell.angle_gamma   90.00
#
_symmetry.space_group_name_H-M   'P 1'
#
loop_
_entity.id
_entity.type
_entity.pdbx_description
1 polymer ?
#
loop_
_entity_poly.entity_id
_entity_poly.type
_entity_poly.pdbx_seq_one_letter_code
_entity_poly.pdbx_strand_id
1 'polypeptide(L)'
;MIAVVVGGIGCKGDFAHEASSIVNNCPGISGTPWIPNVAEISNSNHDSSSSTSESTVTRSGPLTGLGQDPAGKTVEVTFTIPEDLGPAGSVTLTAEVADFPSALTGNAYALLVYLSDGTNEFVNLNSGCPSFFQCDASGNCTSNSSCTVDWPSAFSDRSRWEQRQFPVFGYTSVNTFPTCNWIGGDTTVASDPACAFNTHFFDGTGRLRTGTYTARYVLLADRYKSVTGYEANLKLTVTRKKDPGGTGGAVDLNIVLVGTSNIQAARTDQGKRNLDTLLSMVHGYLNQVNVGVKLGEVQVFEWGCEADGDAYANVDVNALGTMFATGSTNLAGSGPRALNVFLVDGITWSGDGTILGVSGGIGGPIRSGLPTSGLAFTSFGQLGSYNPTCTSSPCSTATMEHDFVETALTISHEIGHFLGLNHPSESGASEHDVIADTPICTTVDTSATAKNRITISSCLLDSNTLQGKKCSDVCLGYNKDLGSFCPEALECQFNHMMWWSSKNFKNGLGDGNAFSVQSGGIINYSPFVQ
;
A
#
# COMPACT_ATOMS: atom_id res chain seq x y z
N MET A 1 7.69 16.92 8.11
CA MET A 1 6.47 17.11 7.30
C MET A 1 6.44 15.97 6.30
N ILE A 2 5.67 14.93 6.59
CA ILE A 2 5.48 13.80 5.68
C ILE A 2 4.60 14.30 4.53
N ALA A 3 5.04 14.10 3.30
CA ALA A 3 4.21 14.30 2.12
C ALA A 3 4.17 12.97 1.39
N VAL A 4 3.15 12.15 1.69
CA VAL A 4 2.80 11.03 0.82
C VAL A 4 2.04 11.63 -0.35
N VAL A 5 2.57 11.43 -1.55
CA VAL A 5 1.97 11.93 -2.78
C VAL A 5 0.95 10.91 -3.25
N VAL A 6 -0.29 11.02 -2.79
CA VAL A 6 -1.42 10.48 -3.55
C VAL A 6 -1.66 11.47 -4.68
N GLY A 7 -0.84 11.34 -5.74
CA GLY A 7 -0.84 12.28 -6.85
C GLY A 7 -2.19 12.29 -7.55
N GLY A 8 -2.80 13.47 -7.64
CA GLY A 8 -3.95 13.70 -8.52
C GLY A 8 -3.60 13.27 -9.94
N ILE A 9 -4.56 12.58 -10.56
CA ILE A 9 -4.49 11.94 -11.89
C ILE A 9 -4.13 12.99 -12.95
N GLY A 10 -2.83 13.19 -13.17
CA GLY A 10 -2.29 13.86 -14.34
C GLY A 10 -1.75 12.80 -15.27
N CYS A 11 -2.37 12.62 -16.44
CA CYS A 11 -1.91 11.72 -17.51
C CYS A 11 -0.59 12.21 -18.13
N LYS A 12 0.50 12.30 -17.37
CA LYS A 12 1.78 12.81 -17.85
C LYS A 12 2.98 12.12 -17.19
N GLY A 13 3.57 11.19 -17.93
CA GLY A 13 4.92 10.69 -17.70
C GLY A 13 5.24 9.52 -18.63
N ASP A 14 6.04 9.75 -19.68
CA ASP A 14 6.81 8.66 -20.26
C ASP A 14 7.85 8.26 -19.20
N PHE A 15 7.80 7.03 -18.70
CA PHE A 15 8.87 6.45 -17.86
C PHE A 15 10.10 6.06 -18.70
N ALA A 16 10.42 6.86 -19.73
CA ALA A 16 11.61 6.66 -20.53
C ALA A 16 12.80 7.16 -19.71
N HIS A 17 13.45 6.24 -19.00
CA HIS A 17 14.74 6.49 -18.39
C HIS A 17 15.73 6.88 -19.50
N GLU A 18 16.36 8.05 -19.38
CA GLU A 18 17.66 8.22 -19.98
C GLU A 18 18.56 7.13 -19.38
N ALA A 19 19.14 6.30 -20.23
CA ALA A 19 20.02 5.22 -19.81
C ALA A 19 21.12 5.82 -18.93
N SER A 20 21.10 5.45 -17.64
CA SER A 20 22.15 5.76 -16.69
C SER A 20 23.50 5.45 -17.35
N SER A 21 24.37 6.45 -17.46
CA SER A 21 25.72 6.24 -17.97
C SER A 21 26.41 5.21 -17.09
N ILE A 22 26.87 4.11 -17.67
CA ILE A 22 27.61 3.04 -16.99
C ILE A 22 28.70 3.68 -16.12
N VAL A 23 28.58 3.53 -14.81
CA VAL A 23 29.57 4.02 -13.85
C VAL A 23 30.81 3.13 -13.95
N ASN A 24 31.86 3.62 -14.62
CA ASN A 24 33.07 2.83 -14.88
C ASN A 24 34.00 2.66 -13.65
N ASN A 25 33.65 3.22 -12.49
CA ASN A 25 34.47 3.09 -11.29
C ASN A 25 33.62 3.12 -10.01
N CYS A 26 33.25 1.94 -9.50
CA CYS A 26 32.51 1.80 -8.27
C CYS A 26 33.46 1.86 -7.06
N PRO A 27 33.15 2.65 -6.02
CA PRO A 27 33.95 2.68 -4.81
C PRO A 27 33.89 1.31 -4.10
N GLY A 28 35.03 0.89 -3.56
CA GLY A 28 35.11 -0.37 -2.81
C GLY A 28 34.26 -0.31 -1.53
N ILE A 29 33.45 -1.33 -1.30
CA ILE A 29 32.65 -1.49 -0.09
C ILE A 29 33.46 -2.25 0.97
N SER A 30 33.50 -1.73 2.19
CA SER A 30 34.21 -2.33 3.33
C SER A 30 33.27 -2.85 4.42
N GLY A 31 33.79 -3.74 5.28
CA GLY A 31 33.01 -4.40 6.34
C GLY A 31 32.25 -5.63 5.85
N THR A 32 31.59 -6.33 6.78
CA THR A 32 30.77 -7.50 6.46
C THR A 32 29.31 -7.13 6.27
N PRO A 33 28.59 -7.75 5.31
CA PRO A 33 27.15 -7.58 5.14
C PRO A 33 26.41 -7.72 6.46
N TRP A 34 25.35 -6.93 6.62
CA TRP A 34 24.44 -7.08 7.75
C TRP A 34 23.62 -8.36 7.58
N ILE A 35 23.52 -9.13 8.67
CA ILE A 35 22.64 -10.28 8.79
C ILE A 35 21.67 -9.91 9.92
N PRO A 36 20.35 -9.87 9.66
CA PRO A 36 19.38 -9.50 10.67
C PRO A 36 19.50 -10.38 11.92
N ASN A 37 19.59 -9.74 13.08
CA ASN A 37 19.61 -10.41 14.37
C ASN A 37 18.52 -9.84 15.28
N VAL A 38 17.28 -10.22 14.97
CA VAL A 38 16.09 -9.75 15.69
C VAL A 38 15.41 -10.95 16.30
N ALA A 39 15.26 -10.94 17.63
CA ALA A 39 14.52 -11.98 18.33
C ALA A 39 13.07 -12.04 17.80
N GLU A 40 12.48 -13.23 17.83
CA GLU A 40 11.09 -13.48 17.42
C GLU A 40 10.80 -13.33 15.92
N ILE A 41 11.74 -12.88 15.08
CA ILE A 41 11.62 -12.94 13.61
C ILE A 41 12.09 -14.33 13.15
N SER A 42 11.20 -15.09 12.53
CA SER A 42 11.50 -16.46 12.12
C SER A 42 10.49 -17.00 11.12
N ASN A 43 10.94 -17.88 10.23
CA ASN A 43 10.05 -18.67 9.37
C ASN A 43 9.06 -19.55 10.18
N SER A 44 9.35 -19.84 11.45
CA SER A 44 8.41 -20.55 12.34
C SER A 44 7.17 -19.74 12.73
N ASN A 45 7.14 -18.44 12.42
CA ASN A 45 5.97 -17.60 12.64
C ASN A 45 4.87 -17.80 11.60
N HIS A 46 5.18 -18.40 10.44
CA HIS A 46 4.18 -18.69 9.41
C HIS A 46 3.18 -19.72 9.92
N ASP A 47 1.91 -19.52 9.61
CA ASP A 47 0.91 -20.56 9.82
C ASP A 47 1.03 -21.61 8.71
N SER A 48 1.51 -22.79 9.07
CA SER A 48 1.58 -23.94 8.15
C SER A 48 0.23 -24.36 7.54
N SER A 49 -0.88 -23.90 8.10
CA SER A 49 -2.23 -24.12 7.56
C SER A 49 -2.60 -23.13 6.45
N SER A 50 -1.91 -21.99 6.40
CA SER A 50 -2.08 -20.98 5.36
C SER A 50 -1.26 -21.31 4.12
N SER A 51 -1.76 -20.91 2.96
CA SER A 51 -1.05 -21.09 1.71
C SER A 51 -1.54 -20.13 0.64
N THR A 52 -0.67 -19.79 -0.31
CA THR A 52 -1.06 -19.08 -1.53
C THR A 52 -0.87 -19.96 -2.78
N SER A 53 -1.76 -19.77 -3.75
CA SER A 53 -1.68 -20.39 -5.08
C SER A 53 -1.95 -19.38 -6.17
N GLU A 54 -1.38 -19.56 -7.35
CA GLU A 54 -1.51 -18.61 -8.47
C GLU A 54 -1.96 -19.31 -9.75
N SER A 55 -2.70 -18.56 -10.57
CA SER A 55 -3.00 -18.92 -11.95
C SER A 55 -2.95 -17.66 -12.81
N THR A 56 -2.37 -17.73 -14.00
CA THR A 56 -2.33 -16.60 -14.94
C THR A 56 -3.12 -16.91 -16.19
N VAL A 57 -3.90 -15.95 -16.66
CA VAL A 57 -4.67 -16.02 -17.91
C VAL A 57 -4.37 -14.79 -18.75
N THR A 58 -4.11 -15.01 -20.04
CA THR A 58 -3.93 -13.94 -21.02
C THR A 58 -5.06 -13.94 -22.04
N ARG A 59 -5.59 -12.76 -22.36
CA ARG A 59 -6.66 -12.57 -23.36
C ARG A 59 -6.43 -11.26 -24.13
N SER A 60 -6.59 -11.32 -25.46
CA SER A 60 -6.63 -10.12 -26.30
C SER A 60 -7.98 -9.43 -26.16
N GLY A 61 -7.98 -8.11 -26.27
CA GLY A 61 -9.20 -7.37 -26.57
C GLY A 61 -8.94 -5.90 -26.91
N PRO A 62 -10.02 -5.15 -27.17
CA PRO A 62 -9.91 -3.82 -27.76
C PRO A 62 -9.31 -2.80 -26.80
N LEU A 63 -8.45 -1.93 -27.32
CA LEU A 63 -8.05 -0.71 -26.63
C LEU A 63 -9.17 0.34 -26.67
N THR A 64 -9.29 1.07 -25.58
CA THR A 64 -10.26 2.14 -25.38
C THR A 64 -9.52 3.44 -25.06
N GLY A 65 -9.89 4.55 -25.69
CA GLY A 65 -9.32 5.86 -25.32
C GLY A 65 -9.98 6.44 -24.06
N LEU A 66 -9.30 7.38 -23.38
CA LEU A 66 -9.74 8.02 -22.13
C LEU A 66 -11.17 8.57 -22.19
N GLY A 67 -11.52 9.23 -23.29
CA GLY A 67 -12.81 9.89 -23.50
C GLY A 67 -13.81 9.07 -24.32
N GLN A 68 -13.56 7.77 -24.48
CA GLN A 68 -14.37 6.90 -25.31
C GLN A 68 -15.33 6.05 -24.46
N ASP A 69 -16.49 5.75 -25.03
CA ASP A 69 -17.46 4.84 -24.43
C ASP A 69 -16.88 3.42 -24.31
N PRO A 70 -16.79 2.85 -23.10
CA PRO A 70 -16.28 1.50 -22.89
C PRO A 70 -17.30 0.40 -23.23
N ALA A 71 -18.56 0.75 -23.55
CA ALA A 71 -19.59 -0.23 -23.85
C ALA A 71 -19.17 -1.20 -24.97
N GLY A 72 -19.20 -2.50 -24.67
CA GLY A 72 -18.79 -3.57 -25.58
C GLY A 72 -17.26 -3.69 -25.79
N LYS A 73 -16.45 -2.90 -25.09
CA LYS A 73 -14.98 -2.90 -25.19
C LYS A 73 -14.31 -3.52 -23.96
N THR A 74 -14.85 -4.64 -23.51
CA THR A 74 -14.34 -5.33 -22.34
C THR A 74 -13.64 -6.64 -22.72
N VAL A 75 -12.57 -6.96 -22.01
CA VAL A 75 -11.92 -8.27 -22.04
C VAL A 75 -12.49 -9.10 -20.90
N GLU A 76 -13.18 -10.18 -21.24
CA GLU A 76 -13.74 -11.10 -20.25
C GLU A 76 -12.75 -12.23 -19.93
N VAL A 77 -12.53 -12.47 -18.63
CA VAL A 77 -11.69 -13.55 -18.12
C VAL A 77 -12.47 -14.32 -17.06
N THR A 78 -12.46 -15.64 -17.16
CA THR A 78 -13.01 -16.51 -16.12
C THR A 78 -11.91 -17.18 -15.32
N PHE A 79 -12.15 -17.36 -14.02
CA PHE A 79 -11.28 -18.13 -13.12
C PHE A 79 -12.12 -18.85 -12.07
N THR A 80 -11.55 -19.88 -11.44
CA THR A 80 -12.28 -20.68 -10.44
C THR A 80 -11.67 -20.50 -9.06
N ILE A 81 -12.51 -20.42 -8.03
CA ILE A 81 -12.16 -20.67 -6.63
C ILE A 81 -12.59 -22.11 -6.33
N PRO A 82 -11.66 -23.07 -6.31
CA PRO A 82 -12.01 -24.50 -6.32
C PRO A 82 -12.44 -25.04 -4.95
N GLU A 83 -12.11 -24.33 -3.89
CA GLU A 83 -12.36 -24.75 -2.51
C GLU A 83 -12.57 -23.53 -1.60
N ASP A 84 -13.09 -23.79 -0.41
CA ASP A 84 -13.20 -22.78 0.64
C ASP A 84 -11.79 -22.31 1.06
N LEU A 85 -11.59 -21.00 0.99
CA LEU A 85 -10.34 -20.35 1.32
C LEU A 85 -10.21 -20.03 2.82
N GLY A 86 -11.26 -20.26 3.61
CA GLY A 86 -11.26 -20.03 5.06
C GLY A 86 -11.59 -18.58 5.47
N PRO A 87 -11.66 -18.31 6.78
CA PRO A 87 -12.10 -17.02 7.33
C PRO A 87 -11.22 -15.82 7.00
N ALA A 88 -9.91 -16.03 6.75
CA ALA A 88 -9.01 -14.97 6.27
C ALA A 88 -8.52 -15.26 4.83
N GLY A 89 -9.27 -16.10 4.11
CA GLY A 89 -9.01 -16.43 2.72
C GLY A 89 -9.32 -15.26 1.79
N SER A 90 -8.51 -15.10 0.75
CA SER A 90 -8.66 -13.98 -0.19
C SER A 90 -8.35 -14.35 -1.63
N VAL A 91 -8.85 -13.55 -2.57
CA VAL A 91 -8.46 -13.59 -3.99
C VAL A 91 -7.92 -12.23 -4.38
N THR A 92 -6.68 -12.20 -4.87
CA THR A 92 -6.07 -11.01 -5.45
C THR A 92 -6.01 -11.13 -6.96
N LEU A 93 -6.53 -10.11 -7.65
CA LEU A 93 -6.51 -9.94 -9.08
C LEU A 93 -5.45 -8.89 -9.44
N THR A 94 -4.34 -9.33 -10.03
CA THR A 94 -3.28 -8.46 -10.56
C THR A 94 -3.39 -8.44 -12.07
N ALA A 95 -3.79 -7.30 -12.63
CA ALA A 95 -4.01 -7.13 -14.06
C ALA A 95 -2.97 -6.19 -14.68
N GLU A 96 -2.39 -6.64 -15.79
CA GLU A 96 -1.36 -5.93 -16.55
C GLU A 96 -1.76 -5.92 -18.04
N VAL A 97 -1.40 -4.85 -18.76
CA VAL A 97 -1.40 -4.87 -20.23
C VAL A 97 -0.04 -5.38 -20.69
N ALA A 98 -0.01 -6.61 -21.22
CA ALA A 98 1.24 -7.32 -21.51
C ALA A 98 1.96 -6.82 -22.77
N ASP A 99 1.23 -6.19 -23.68
CA ASP A 99 1.74 -5.59 -24.90
C ASP A 99 0.91 -4.37 -25.28
N PHE A 100 1.56 -3.36 -25.84
CA PHE A 100 0.92 -2.18 -26.38
C PHE A 100 1.28 -2.04 -27.86
N PRO A 101 0.33 -1.73 -28.76
CA PRO A 101 0.59 -1.65 -30.19
C PRO A 101 1.73 -0.69 -30.51
N SER A 102 2.74 -1.16 -31.24
CA SER A 102 3.92 -0.37 -31.61
C SER A 102 3.61 0.83 -32.52
N ALA A 103 2.43 0.86 -33.13
CA ALA A 103 1.92 2.00 -33.90
C ALA A 103 1.38 3.14 -33.01
N LEU A 104 1.21 2.89 -31.71
CA LEU A 104 0.78 3.85 -30.71
C LEU A 104 1.95 4.17 -29.77
N THR A 105 1.85 5.28 -29.05
CA THR A 105 2.80 5.75 -28.05
C THR A 105 2.13 5.75 -26.68
N GLY A 106 2.84 5.31 -25.64
CA GLY A 106 2.31 5.23 -24.28
C GLY A 106 2.04 3.80 -23.86
N ASN A 107 1.01 3.62 -23.04
CA ASN A 107 0.61 2.33 -22.48
C ASN A 107 -0.90 2.30 -22.23
N ALA A 108 -1.40 1.27 -21.55
CA ALA A 108 -2.79 1.18 -21.14
C ALA A 108 -2.94 0.63 -19.73
N TYR A 109 -3.93 1.17 -19.01
CA TYR A 109 -4.39 0.64 -17.72
C TYR A 109 -5.36 -0.52 -17.95
N ALA A 110 -5.30 -1.56 -17.12
CA ALA A 110 -6.30 -2.62 -17.09
C ALA A 110 -7.32 -2.34 -15.97
N LEU A 111 -8.46 -1.73 -16.31
CA LEU A 111 -9.47 -1.31 -15.35
C LEU A 111 -10.47 -2.44 -15.07
N LEU A 112 -10.56 -2.92 -13.84
CA LEU A 112 -11.57 -3.90 -13.43
C LEU A 112 -12.94 -3.20 -13.33
N VAL A 113 -13.85 -3.50 -14.25
CA VAL A 113 -15.17 -2.84 -14.31
C VAL A 113 -16.31 -3.75 -13.88
N TYR A 114 -16.06 -5.06 -13.83
CA TYR A 114 -17.03 -6.07 -13.45
C TYR A 114 -16.33 -7.26 -12.81
N LEU A 115 -16.89 -7.77 -11.72
CA LEU A 115 -16.52 -9.06 -11.14
C LEU A 115 -17.79 -9.73 -10.62
N SER A 116 -18.03 -10.99 -11.00
CA SER A 116 -19.18 -11.74 -10.49
C SER A 116 -18.86 -13.21 -10.34
N ASP A 117 -19.48 -13.89 -9.39
CA ASP A 117 -19.43 -15.34 -9.24
C ASP A 117 -20.62 -16.05 -9.91
N GLY A 118 -21.34 -15.34 -10.79
CA GLY A 118 -22.55 -15.81 -11.46
C GLY A 118 -23.83 -15.70 -10.61
N THR A 119 -23.70 -15.40 -9.31
CA THR A 119 -24.84 -15.17 -8.41
C THR A 119 -24.88 -13.71 -7.92
N ASN A 120 -23.75 -13.16 -7.47
CA ASN A 120 -23.64 -11.75 -7.09
C ASN A 120 -22.52 -11.04 -7.86
N GLU A 121 -22.64 -9.72 -7.97
CA GLU A 121 -21.69 -8.83 -8.63
C GLU A 121 -20.88 -8.06 -7.59
N PHE A 122 -19.58 -8.36 -7.51
CA PHE A 122 -18.60 -7.84 -6.54
C PHE A 122 -18.04 -6.49 -6.94
N VAL A 123 -17.98 -6.19 -8.24
CA VAL A 123 -17.60 -4.87 -8.75
C VAL A 123 -18.67 -4.51 -9.74
N ASN A 124 -19.44 -3.47 -9.41
CA ASN A 124 -20.51 -2.96 -10.24
C ASN A 124 -20.24 -1.48 -10.52
N LEU A 125 -19.56 -1.22 -11.64
CA LEU A 125 -19.37 0.15 -12.12
C LEU A 125 -20.53 0.47 -13.07
N ASN A 126 -21.29 1.53 -12.75
CA ASN A 126 -22.57 1.82 -13.40
C ASN A 126 -22.51 1.72 -14.93
N SER A 127 -23.36 0.88 -15.51
CA SER A 127 -23.48 0.63 -16.95
C SER A 127 -23.85 1.86 -17.79
N GLY A 128 -24.31 2.94 -17.18
CA GLY A 128 -24.63 4.22 -17.81
C GLY A 128 -23.44 5.17 -17.99
N CYS A 129 -22.22 4.76 -17.62
CA CYS A 129 -21.00 5.56 -17.78
C CYS A 129 -20.65 5.75 -19.27
N PRO A 130 -20.80 6.96 -19.86
CA PRO A 130 -20.51 7.17 -21.28
C PRO A 130 -19.02 7.21 -21.60
N SER A 131 -18.16 7.39 -20.59
CA SER A 131 -16.70 7.32 -20.65
C SER A 131 -16.13 7.45 -19.23
N PHE A 132 -15.00 6.80 -18.93
CA PHE A 132 -14.37 6.97 -17.61
C PHE A 132 -13.83 8.38 -17.39
N PHE A 133 -13.38 9.05 -18.45
CA PHE A 133 -12.90 10.43 -18.39
C PHE A 133 -13.69 11.34 -19.32
N GLN A 134 -13.89 12.59 -18.90
CA GLN A 134 -14.38 13.66 -19.76
C GLN A 134 -13.19 14.42 -20.31
N CYS A 135 -13.01 14.38 -21.63
CA CYS A 135 -11.89 15.02 -22.31
C CYS A 135 -12.36 16.23 -23.12
N ASP A 136 -11.74 17.38 -22.87
CA ASP A 136 -12.04 18.63 -23.59
C ASP A 136 -11.50 18.59 -25.05
N ALA A 137 -11.61 19.73 -25.75
CA ALA A 137 -11.10 19.86 -27.12
C ALA A 137 -9.57 19.96 -27.20
N SER A 138 -8.93 20.35 -26.10
CA SER A 138 -7.47 20.44 -25.95
C SER A 138 -6.83 19.10 -25.57
N GLY A 139 -7.65 18.07 -25.32
CA GLY A 139 -7.19 16.73 -24.94
C GLY A 139 -6.94 16.59 -23.44
N ASN A 140 -7.32 17.57 -22.62
CA ASN A 140 -7.25 17.42 -21.17
C ASN A 140 -8.43 16.57 -20.71
N CYS A 141 -8.12 15.48 -20.02
CA CYS A 141 -9.10 14.53 -19.51
C CYS A 141 -9.20 14.65 -18.00
N THR A 142 -10.43 14.63 -17.48
CA THR A 142 -10.72 14.63 -16.03
C THR A 142 -11.65 13.48 -15.69
N SER A 143 -11.60 12.99 -14.46
CA SER A 143 -12.46 11.90 -13.99
C SER A 143 -13.94 12.25 -14.21
N ASN A 144 -14.69 11.37 -14.88
CA ASN A 144 -16.10 11.61 -15.22
C ASN A 144 -17.01 11.32 -14.02
N SER A 145 -17.33 12.32 -13.19
CA SER A 145 -18.17 12.14 -11.99
C SER A 145 -19.52 11.44 -12.19
N SER A 146 -20.04 11.31 -13.42
CA SER A 146 -21.24 10.53 -13.72
C SER A 146 -21.06 9.01 -13.65
N CYS A 147 -19.82 8.49 -13.75
CA CYS A 147 -19.60 7.06 -13.54
C CYS A 147 -19.40 6.83 -12.05
N THR A 148 -20.36 6.15 -11.44
CA THR A 148 -20.37 5.78 -10.04
C THR A 148 -20.16 4.28 -9.88
N VAL A 149 -19.73 3.88 -8.70
CA VAL A 149 -19.84 2.49 -8.27
C VAL A 149 -21.26 2.30 -7.74
N ASP A 150 -21.99 1.37 -8.33
CA ASP A 150 -23.35 1.05 -7.92
C ASP A 150 -23.34 -0.06 -6.86
N TRP A 151 -24.32 -0.03 -5.96
CA TRP A 151 -24.53 -1.11 -5.01
C TRP A 151 -25.15 -2.34 -5.72
N PRO A 152 -24.77 -3.58 -5.39
CA PRO A 152 -23.74 -3.95 -4.42
C PRO A 152 -22.34 -3.90 -5.05
N SER A 153 -21.33 -3.48 -4.28
CA SER A 153 -19.94 -3.47 -4.72
C SER A 153 -18.97 -3.61 -3.54
N ALA A 154 -17.79 -4.13 -3.85
CA ALA A 154 -16.65 -4.23 -2.95
C ALA A 154 -15.93 -2.88 -2.74
N PHE A 155 -16.35 -1.84 -3.46
CA PHE A 155 -15.86 -0.48 -3.29
C PHE A 155 -17.01 0.41 -2.83
N SER A 156 -16.76 1.28 -1.84
CA SER A 156 -17.75 2.21 -1.32
C SER A 156 -18.15 3.29 -2.32
N ASP A 157 -17.22 3.67 -3.21
CA ASP A 157 -17.39 4.69 -4.22
C ASP A 157 -16.28 4.61 -5.27
N ARG A 158 -16.39 5.50 -6.25
CA ARG A 158 -15.46 5.59 -7.36
C ARG A 158 -14.02 5.90 -6.94
N SER A 159 -13.77 6.78 -5.97
CA SER A 159 -12.39 7.15 -5.61
C SER A 159 -11.63 5.91 -5.10
N ARG A 160 -12.26 5.12 -4.23
CA ARG A 160 -11.64 3.89 -3.69
C ARG A 160 -11.47 2.81 -4.76
N TRP A 161 -12.35 2.76 -5.75
CA TRP A 161 -12.15 1.93 -6.94
C TRP A 161 -10.95 2.42 -7.77
N GLU A 162 -10.87 3.73 -8.07
CA GLU A 162 -9.80 4.34 -8.86
C GLU A 162 -8.42 4.10 -8.24
N GLN A 163 -8.29 4.18 -6.90
CA GLN A 163 -7.05 3.90 -6.17
C GLN A 163 -6.47 2.50 -6.45
N ARG A 164 -7.31 1.53 -6.86
CA ARG A 164 -6.88 0.17 -7.22
C ARG A 164 -6.66 -0.01 -8.73
N GLN A 165 -7.17 0.89 -9.56
CA GLN A 165 -7.05 0.81 -11.02
C GLN A 165 -5.94 1.69 -11.59
N PHE A 166 -5.70 2.83 -10.96
CA PHE A 166 -4.73 3.85 -11.36
C PHE A 166 -3.67 3.94 -10.25
N PRO A 167 -2.72 3.01 -10.17
CA PRO A 167 -1.66 3.10 -9.18
C PRO A 167 -0.85 4.38 -9.41
N VAL A 168 -0.19 4.85 -8.36
CA VAL A 168 0.76 5.97 -8.46
C VAL A 168 1.91 5.64 -9.43
N PHE A 169 2.24 4.35 -9.57
CA PHE A 169 3.33 3.88 -10.41
C PHE A 169 2.87 2.82 -11.42
N GLY A 170 3.25 3.01 -12.68
CA GLY A 170 2.97 2.04 -13.75
C GLY A 170 1.49 1.96 -14.12
N TYR A 171 1.08 0.79 -14.63
CA TYR A 171 -0.24 0.57 -15.24
C TYR A 171 -0.94 -0.69 -14.69
N THR A 172 -0.43 -1.21 -13.57
CA THR A 172 -0.92 -2.44 -12.96
C THR A 172 -2.10 -2.17 -12.03
N SER A 173 -3.22 -2.82 -12.29
CA SER A 173 -4.36 -2.83 -11.36
C SER A 173 -4.22 -4.00 -10.38
N VAL A 174 -4.43 -3.76 -9.08
CA VAL A 174 -4.36 -4.79 -8.04
C VAL A 174 -5.59 -4.70 -7.14
N ASN A 175 -6.36 -5.77 -7.09
CA ASN A 175 -7.63 -5.83 -6.35
C ASN A 175 -7.65 -7.09 -5.49
N THR A 176 -7.53 -6.94 -4.17
CA THR A 176 -7.61 -8.04 -3.19
C THR A 176 -9.00 -8.12 -2.57
N PHE A 177 -9.66 -9.25 -2.69
CA PHE A 177 -11.01 -9.51 -2.17
C PHE A 177 -10.96 -10.50 -0.99
N PRO A 178 -11.62 -10.22 0.15
CA PRO A 178 -12.38 -9.00 0.41
C PRO A 178 -11.45 -7.78 0.51
N THR A 179 -11.84 -6.68 -0.13
CA THR A 179 -11.18 -5.37 -0.05
C THR A 179 -11.49 -4.68 1.27
N CYS A 180 -12.60 -5.10 1.91
CA CYS A 180 -13.14 -4.55 3.13
C CYS A 180 -14.01 -5.61 3.81
N ASN A 181 -13.68 -5.99 5.04
CA ASN A 181 -14.44 -6.97 5.82
C ASN A 181 -14.68 -6.43 7.24
N TRP A 182 -15.67 -5.56 7.38
CA TRP A 182 -16.02 -4.97 8.68
C TRP A 182 -17.34 -5.52 9.19
N ILE A 183 -17.39 -5.76 10.49
CA ILE A 183 -18.64 -5.97 11.21
C ILE A 183 -19.12 -4.58 11.62
N GLY A 184 -19.93 -3.94 10.78
CA GLY A 184 -20.47 -2.61 11.09
C GLY A 184 -20.86 -1.81 9.84
N GLY A 185 -21.95 -1.08 9.99
CA GLY A 185 -22.52 -0.17 9.00
C GLY A 185 -23.88 -0.63 8.46
N ASP A 186 -24.70 0.32 8.06
CA ASP A 186 -26.09 0.11 7.67
C ASP A 186 -26.16 -0.43 6.22
N THR A 187 -26.46 -1.73 6.10
CA THR A 187 -26.63 -2.40 4.80
C THR A 187 -27.82 -1.88 3.99
N THR A 188 -28.64 -0.99 4.55
CA THR A 188 -29.79 -0.37 3.89
C THR A 188 -29.51 1.05 3.38
N VAL A 189 -28.35 1.64 3.68
CA VAL A 189 -28.01 3.00 3.31
C VAL A 189 -26.84 2.99 2.34
N ALA A 190 -27.08 3.33 1.06
CA ALA A 190 -26.06 3.36 0.01
C ALA A 190 -24.90 4.36 0.30
N SER A 191 -25.10 5.32 1.21
CA SER A 191 -24.11 6.31 1.63
C SER A 191 -23.41 5.98 2.95
N ASP A 192 -23.81 4.92 3.64
CA ASP A 192 -23.04 4.37 4.77
C ASP A 192 -22.08 3.37 4.15
N PRO A 193 -20.76 3.62 4.10
CA PRO A 193 -19.78 2.74 3.46
C PRO A 193 -19.52 1.50 4.32
N ALA A 194 -20.59 0.88 4.81
CA ALA A 194 -20.60 -0.51 5.17
C ALA A 194 -20.33 -1.28 3.88
N CYS A 195 -19.09 -1.70 3.67
CA CYS A 195 -18.86 -2.85 2.81
C CYS A 195 -19.65 -4.03 3.36
N ALA A 196 -20.87 -4.24 2.85
CA ALA A 196 -21.78 -5.32 3.26
C ALA A 196 -21.34 -6.68 2.69
N PHE A 197 -20.04 -7.00 2.86
CA PHE A 197 -19.44 -8.25 2.41
C PHE A 197 -20.10 -9.47 3.01
N ASN A 198 -20.49 -9.37 4.29
CA ASN A 198 -21.08 -10.47 5.04
C ASN A 198 -22.44 -10.94 4.52
N THR A 199 -23.27 -10.06 3.95
CA THR A 199 -24.63 -10.43 3.51
C THR A 199 -24.77 -10.65 2.00
N HIS A 200 -23.91 -10.03 1.17
CA HIS A 200 -24.04 -10.10 -0.29
C HIS A 200 -22.88 -10.82 -0.99
N PHE A 201 -21.68 -10.82 -0.41
CA PHE A 201 -20.49 -11.34 -1.11
C PHE A 201 -20.07 -12.71 -0.59
N PHE A 202 -20.24 -12.93 0.71
CA PHE A 202 -19.97 -14.20 1.34
C PHE A 202 -21.14 -15.17 1.27
N ASP A 203 -20.84 -16.45 1.48
CA ASP A 203 -21.81 -17.56 1.50
C ASP A 203 -22.73 -17.58 2.75
N GLY A 204 -22.84 -16.45 3.46
CA GLY A 204 -23.51 -16.33 4.75
C GLY A 204 -22.67 -16.81 5.95
N THR A 205 -21.49 -17.38 5.73
CA THR A 205 -20.54 -17.79 6.79
C THR A 205 -19.34 -16.86 6.94
N GLY A 206 -19.31 -15.76 6.19
CA GLY A 206 -18.17 -14.85 6.16
C GLY A 206 -17.06 -15.26 5.18
N ARG A 207 -17.31 -16.21 4.28
CA ARG A 207 -16.32 -16.80 3.38
C ARG A 207 -16.62 -16.53 1.91
N LEU A 208 -15.57 -16.38 1.10
CA LEU A 208 -15.70 -16.27 -0.36
C LEU A 208 -16.30 -17.55 -0.93
N ARG A 209 -17.28 -17.39 -1.82
CA ARG A 209 -17.98 -18.53 -2.44
C ARG A 209 -17.05 -19.31 -3.36
N THR A 210 -17.10 -20.63 -3.27
CA THR A 210 -16.47 -21.51 -4.26
C THR A 210 -17.23 -21.45 -5.57
N GLY A 211 -16.53 -21.47 -6.71
CA GLY A 211 -17.19 -21.44 -8.01
C GLY A 211 -16.37 -20.74 -9.08
N THR A 212 -17.01 -20.50 -10.22
CA THR A 212 -16.42 -19.77 -11.34
C THR A 212 -16.79 -18.30 -11.25
N TYR A 213 -15.78 -17.46 -11.33
CA TYR A 213 -15.88 -16.02 -11.35
C TYR A 213 -15.60 -15.52 -12.76
N THR A 214 -16.32 -14.48 -13.15
CA THR A 214 -16.15 -13.74 -14.39
C THR A 214 -15.71 -12.33 -14.06
N ALA A 215 -14.51 -11.95 -14.49
CA ALA A 215 -14.01 -10.59 -14.42
C ALA A 215 -14.04 -9.97 -15.81
N ARG A 216 -14.41 -8.69 -15.90
CA ARG A 216 -14.28 -7.90 -17.14
C ARG A 216 -13.39 -6.69 -16.92
N TYR A 217 -12.50 -6.48 -17.86
CA TYR A 217 -11.55 -5.37 -17.84
C TYR A 217 -11.73 -4.48 -19.05
N VAL A 218 -11.53 -3.17 -18.89
CA VAL A 218 -11.33 -2.24 -20.01
C VAL A 218 -9.84 -1.94 -20.10
N LEU A 219 -9.27 -2.06 -21.31
CA LEU A 219 -7.88 -1.68 -21.57
C LEU A 219 -7.84 -0.23 -22.02
N LEU A 220 -7.55 0.67 -21.08
CA LEU A 220 -7.66 2.11 -21.25
C LEU A 220 -6.31 2.72 -21.63
N ALA A 221 -6.16 3.15 -22.87
CA ALA A 221 -4.95 3.81 -23.37
C ALA A 221 -4.75 5.18 -22.70
N ASP A 222 -3.54 5.43 -22.22
CA ASP A 222 -3.21 6.57 -21.34
C ASP A 222 -3.08 7.91 -22.08
N ARG A 223 -2.78 7.89 -23.38
CA ARG A 223 -2.44 9.08 -24.20
C ARG A 223 -3.47 9.46 -25.24
N TYR A 224 -4.55 8.70 -25.35
CA TYR A 224 -5.48 8.85 -26.46
C TYR A 224 -6.87 9.13 -25.96
N LYS A 225 -7.48 10.22 -26.42
CA LYS A 225 -8.90 10.50 -26.19
C LYS A 225 -9.80 9.39 -26.76
N SER A 226 -9.44 8.83 -27.92
CA SER A 226 -10.17 7.74 -28.58
C SER A 226 -9.19 6.84 -29.34
N VAL A 227 -9.44 5.53 -29.33
CA VAL A 227 -8.67 4.52 -30.07
C VAL A 227 -9.64 3.55 -30.75
N THR A 228 -9.39 3.19 -32.00
CA THR A 228 -10.23 2.27 -32.79
C THR A 228 -9.35 1.36 -33.64
N GLY A 229 -9.69 0.08 -33.73
CA GLY A 229 -8.98 -0.89 -34.57
C GLY A 229 -7.67 -1.42 -33.98
N TYR A 230 -7.41 -1.18 -32.70
CA TYR A 230 -6.25 -1.70 -31.98
C TYR A 230 -6.68 -2.60 -30.82
N GLU A 231 -5.90 -3.64 -30.57
CA GLU A 231 -6.06 -4.56 -29.46
C GLU A 231 -4.77 -4.62 -28.64
N ALA A 232 -4.88 -5.11 -27.41
CA ALA A 232 -3.76 -5.41 -26.53
C ALA A 232 -4.09 -6.67 -25.71
N ASN A 233 -3.08 -7.37 -25.21
CA ASN A 233 -3.32 -8.51 -24.32
C ASN A 233 -3.41 -8.06 -22.86
N LEU A 234 -4.55 -8.35 -22.25
CA LEU A 234 -4.70 -8.41 -20.81
C LEU A 234 -3.99 -9.66 -20.28
N LYS A 235 -3.10 -9.49 -19.32
CA LYS A 235 -2.59 -10.57 -18.47
C LYS A 235 -3.16 -10.41 -17.07
N LEU A 236 -3.98 -11.37 -16.65
CA LEU A 236 -4.55 -11.43 -15.32
C LEU A 236 -3.88 -12.55 -14.53
N THR A 237 -3.18 -12.21 -13.46
CA THR A 237 -2.76 -13.17 -12.44
C THR A 237 -3.75 -13.18 -11.29
N VAL A 238 -4.26 -14.36 -10.97
CA VAL A 238 -5.18 -14.63 -9.86
C VAL A 238 -4.41 -15.35 -8.77
N THR A 239 -4.19 -14.66 -7.65
CA THR A 239 -3.58 -15.23 -6.44
C THR A 239 -4.68 -15.55 -5.44
N ARG A 240 -4.71 -16.78 -4.93
CA ARG A 240 -5.67 -17.24 -3.91
C ARG A 240 -4.89 -17.49 -2.63
N LYS A 241 -5.27 -16.82 -1.54
CA LYS A 241 -4.82 -17.13 -0.19
C LYS A 241 -5.86 -18.04 0.46
N LYS A 242 -5.41 -19.18 0.98
CA LYS A 242 -6.19 -20.06 1.84
C LYS A 242 -5.66 -19.92 3.26
N ASP A 243 -6.52 -19.61 4.21
CA ASP A 243 -6.21 -19.41 5.62
C ASP A 243 -7.38 -19.92 6.47
N PRO A 244 -7.37 -21.22 6.82
CA PRO A 244 -8.46 -21.86 7.55
C PRO A 244 -8.49 -21.47 9.04
N GLY A 245 -7.36 -21.03 9.59
CA GLY A 245 -7.21 -20.67 11.00
C GLY A 245 -7.71 -19.26 11.30
N GLY A 246 -7.46 -18.29 10.41
CA GLY A 246 -7.86 -16.90 10.59
C GLY A 246 -7.20 -16.20 11.77
N THR A 247 -6.10 -16.76 12.30
CA THR A 247 -5.42 -16.29 13.52
C THR A 247 -4.27 -15.31 13.24
N GLY A 248 -4.15 -14.84 12.00
CA GLY A 248 -2.99 -14.10 11.52
C GLY A 248 -1.80 -15.01 11.24
N GLY A 249 -0.82 -14.44 10.53
CA GLY A 249 0.36 -15.14 10.02
C GLY A 249 1.61 -14.26 10.07
N ALA A 250 2.58 -14.54 9.22
CA ALA A 250 3.81 -13.79 9.07
C ALA A 250 3.94 -13.18 7.69
N VAL A 251 4.61 -12.02 7.62
CA VAL A 251 5.05 -11.40 6.38
C VAL A 251 6.56 -11.54 6.27
N ASP A 252 7.03 -12.11 5.18
CA ASP A 252 8.45 -12.13 4.85
C ASP A 252 8.87 -10.79 4.26
N LEU A 253 10.10 -10.34 4.55
CA LEU A 253 10.63 -9.08 4.03
C LEU A 253 11.91 -9.31 3.24
N ASN A 254 12.01 -8.64 2.09
CA ASN A 254 13.27 -8.42 1.39
C ASN A 254 13.73 -6.98 1.68
N ILE A 255 14.75 -6.83 2.53
CA ILE A 255 15.35 -5.52 2.81
C ILE A 255 16.42 -5.25 1.76
N VAL A 256 16.21 -4.22 0.95
CA VAL A 256 17.11 -3.84 -0.14
C VAL A 256 17.86 -2.57 0.22
N LEU A 257 19.16 -2.70 0.50
CA LEU A 257 20.05 -1.56 0.71
C LEU A 257 20.44 -0.98 -0.64
N VAL A 258 19.83 0.16 -1.00
CA VAL A 258 20.02 0.81 -2.30
C VAL A 258 21.13 1.84 -2.20
N GLY A 259 22.13 1.70 -3.06
CA GLY A 259 23.26 2.60 -3.14
C GLY A 259 24.41 2.22 -2.21
N THR A 260 25.63 2.52 -2.68
CA THR A 260 26.88 2.20 -2.00
C THR A 260 26.99 2.89 -0.64
N SER A 261 26.40 4.08 -0.48
CA SER A 261 26.30 4.82 0.79
C SER A 261 25.55 4.03 1.87
N ASN A 262 24.33 3.59 1.59
CA ASN A 262 23.52 2.79 2.51
C ASN A 262 24.19 1.46 2.84
N ILE A 263 24.77 0.79 1.83
CA ILE A 263 25.48 -0.47 2.04
C ILE A 263 26.67 -0.25 2.98
N GLN A 264 27.50 0.76 2.71
CA GLN A 264 28.67 1.06 3.53
C GLN A 264 28.28 1.42 4.98
N ALA A 265 27.19 2.17 5.17
CA ALA A 265 26.66 2.52 6.48
C ALA A 265 26.12 1.28 7.23
N ALA A 266 25.36 0.42 6.55
CA ALA A 266 24.78 -0.80 7.09
C ALA A 266 25.83 -1.84 7.53
N ARG A 267 27.03 -1.82 6.92
CA ARG A 267 28.13 -2.75 7.27
C ARG A 267 28.91 -2.36 8.53
N THR A 268 28.72 -1.14 9.04
CA THR A 268 29.31 -0.70 10.32
C THR A 268 28.61 -1.37 11.50
N ASP A 269 29.30 -1.49 12.65
CA ASP A 269 28.68 -2.07 13.86
C ASP A 269 27.46 -1.25 14.34
N GLN A 270 27.52 0.08 14.18
CA GLN A 270 26.39 0.97 14.51
C GLN A 270 25.23 0.78 13.52
N GLY A 271 25.52 0.69 12.22
CA GLY A 271 24.50 0.44 11.20
C GLY A 271 23.75 -0.87 11.43
N LYS A 272 24.47 -1.95 11.77
CA LYS A 272 23.86 -3.25 12.11
C LYS A 272 22.94 -3.15 13.33
N ARG A 273 23.38 -2.48 14.40
CA ARG A 273 22.54 -2.22 15.59
C ARG A 273 21.28 -1.45 15.23
N ASN A 274 21.41 -0.40 14.43
CA ASN A 274 20.28 0.42 14.01
C ASN A 274 19.30 -0.38 13.16
N LEU A 275 19.78 -1.20 12.22
CA LEU A 275 18.91 -2.03 11.38
C LEU A 275 18.20 -3.14 12.18
N ASP A 276 18.88 -3.81 13.12
CA ASP A 276 18.25 -4.76 14.04
C ASP A 276 17.17 -4.08 14.89
N THR A 277 17.45 -2.86 15.37
CA THR A 277 16.50 -2.07 16.16
C THR A 277 15.29 -1.65 15.34
N LEU A 278 15.53 -1.20 14.10
CA LEU A 278 14.48 -0.77 13.18
C LEU A 278 13.50 -1.91 12.90
N LEU A 279 14.03 -3.09 12.55
CA LEU A 279 13.22 -4.28 12.33
C LEU A 279 12.51 -4.77 13.60
N SER A 280 13.16 -4.68 14.76
CA SER A 280 12.52 -5.02 16.05
C SER A 280 11.31 -4.14 16.33
N MET A 281 11.38 -2.85 16.00
CA MET A 281 10.24 -1.92 16.15
C MET A 281 9.13 -2.24 15.15
N VAL A 282 9.46 -2.44 13.86
CA VAL A 282 8.48 -2.82 12.83
C VAL A 282 7.77 -4.12 13.22
N HIS A 283 8.53 -5.13 13.67
CA HIS A 283 7.97 -6.36 14.22
C HIS A 283 7.02 -6.08 15.38
N GLY A 284 7.43 -5.26 16.34
CA GLY A 284 6.62 -4.90 17.50
C GLY A 284 5.31 -4.21 17.16
N TYR A 285 5.26 -3.38 16.11
CA TYR A 285 4.02 -2.73 15.66
C TYR A 285 3.07 -3.70 14.94
N LEU A 286 3.59 -4.61 14.12
CA LEU A 286 2.77 -5.61 13.42
C LEU A 286 2.29 -6.73 14.35
N ASN A 287 3.09 -7.13 15.33
CA ASN A 287 2.79 -8.24 16.25
C ASN A 287 1.86 -7.82 17.42
N GLN A 288 1.24 -6.65 17.35
CA GLN A 288 0.25 -6.23 18.35
C GLN A 288 -1.03 -7.06 18.24
N VAL A 289 -1.73 -7.21 19.37
CA VAL A 289 -2.95 -8.06 19.49
C VAL A 289 -4.04 -7.74 18.46
N ASN A 290 -4.15 -6.49 18.01
CA ASN A 290 -5.16 -6.08 17.03
C ASN A 290 -4.84 -6.52 15.60
N VAL A 291 -3.57 -6.75 15.29
CA VAL A 291 -3.11 -7.15 13.95
C VAL A 291 -2.82 -8.64 13.93
N GLY A 292 -2.06 -9.12 14.91
CA GLY A 292 -1.66 -10.52 15.02
C GLY A 292 -0.71 -10.97 13.92
N VAL A 293 -0.04 -10.03 13.22
CA VAL A 293 0.89 -10.36 12.14
C VAL A 293 2.32 -10.26 12.59
N LYS A 294 3.07 -11.34 12.40
CA LYS A 294 4.50 -11.39 12.73
C LYS A 294 5.35 -11.07 11.50
N LEU A 295 6.64 -10.88 11.72
CA LEU A 295 7.61 -10.95 10.65
C LEU A 295 8.15 -12.38 10.53
N GLY A 296 8.20 -12.87 9.30
CA GLY A 296 8.66 -14.21 8.95
C GLY A 296 10.17 -14.26 8.74
N GLU A 297 10.60 -14.75 7.59
CA GLU A 297 11.98 -14.63 7.12
C GLU A 297 12.28 -13.19 6.66
N VAL A 298 13.46 -12.70 7.03
CA VAL A 298 13.97 -11.43 6.52
C VAL A 298 15.25 -11.68 5.75
N GLN A 299 15.21 -11.37 4.46
CA GLN A 299 16.34 -11.46 3.55
C GLN A 299 16.91 -10.07 3.30
N VAL A 300 18.22 -9.97 3.16
CA VAL A 300 18.91 -8.70 2.93
C VAL A 300 19.63 -8.75 1.60
N PHE A 301 19.42 -7.73 0.78
CA PHE A 301 20.06 -7.57 -0.51
C PHE A 301 20.78 -6.22 -0.56
N GLU A 302 21.98 -6.22 -1.13
CA GLU A 302 22.78 -5.02 -1.34
C GLU A 302 22.75 -4.68 -2.83
N TRP A 303 22.09 -3.57 -3.19
CA TRP A 303 21.99 -3.08 -4.56
C TRP A 303 22.90 -1.87 -4.72
N GLY A 304 24.19 -2.13 -4.98
CA GLY A 304 25.23 -1.10 -5.09
C GLY A 304 25.57 -0.71 -6.53
N CYS A 305 26.59 0.12 -6.68
CA CYS A 305 27.07 0.66 -7.95
C CYS A 305 27.28 -0.39 -9.06
N GLU A 306 27.82 -1.57 -8.75
CA GLU A 306 28.12 -2.62 -9.75
C GLU A 306 26.87 -3.15 -10.48
N ALA A 307 25.70 -2.96 -9.88
CA ALA A 307 24.40 -3.35 -10.44
C ALA A 307 23.49 -2.12 -10.68
N ASP A 308 24.07 -0.93 -10.85
CA ASP A 308 23.37 0.35 -11.06
C ASP A 308 22.51 0.84 -9.88
N GLY A 309 22.69 0.29 -8.68
CA GLY A 309 21.89 0.69 -7.51
C GLY A 309 22.14 2.13 -7.05
N ASP A 310 23.35 2.67 -7.30
CA ASP A 310 23.67 4.07 -6.99
C ASP A 310 22.80 5.07 -7.78
N ALA A 311 22.29 4.68 -8.95
CA ALA A 311 21.38 5.51 -9.74
C ALA A 311 20.02 5.71 -9.05
N TYR A 312 19.69 4.85 -8.07
CA TYR A 312 18.44 4.90 -7.30
C TYR A 312 18.66 5.27 -5.82
N ALA A 313 19.90 5.57 -5.41
CA ALA A 313 20.17 5.97 -4.02
C ALA A 313 19.46 7.28 -3.65
N ASN A 314 19.40 8.25 -4.58
CA ASN A 314 18.60 9.47 -4.45
C ASN A 314 17.63 9.50 -5.63
N VAL A 315 16.40 9.06 -5.40
CA VAL A 315 15.44 8.74 -6.46
C VAL A 315 14.33 9.79 -6.54
N ASP A 316 14.02 10.27 -7.74
CA ASP A 316 12.83 11.10 -7.95
C ASP A 316 11.58 10.24 -7.75
N VAL A 317 10.55 10.79 -7.11
CA VAL A 317 9.29 10.06 -6.85
C VAL A 317 8.72 9.41 -8.12
N ASN A 318 8.86 10.04 -9.30
CA ASN A 318 8.37 9.50 -10.56
C ASN A 318 9.20 8.30 -11.07
N ALA A 319 10.43 8.12 -10.59
CA ALA A 319 11.30 7.00 -10.93
C ALA A 319 11.14 5.79 -9.98
N LEU A 320 10.39 5.93 -8.89
CA LEU A 320 10.17 4.85 -7.92
C LEU A 320 9.55 3.60 -8.55
N GLY A 321 8.62 3.76 -9.50
CA GLY A 321 8.04 2.62 -10.20
C GLY A 321 9.09 1.77 -10.93
N THR A 322 9.99 2.43 -11.66
CA THR A 322 11.10 1.72 -12.34
C THR A 322 12.07 1.10 -11.35
N MET A 323 12.35 1.79 -10.23
CA MET A 323 13.16 1.24 -9.14
C MET A 323 12.54 -0.01 -8.54
N PHE A 324 11.23 -0.01 -8.23
CA PHE A 324 10.54 -1.17 -7.68
C PHE A 324 10.55 -2.35 -8.63
N ALA A 325 10.25 -2.13 -9.92
CA ALA A 325 10.27 -3.17 -10.93
C ALA A 325 11.68 -3.76 -11.09
N THR A 326 12.69 -2.91 -11.35
CA THR A 326 14.08 -3.33 -11.62
C THR A 326 14.73 -3.94 -10.39
N GLY A 327 14.58 -3.26 -9.25
CA GLY A 327 15.14 -3.67 -7.97
C GLY A 327 14.64 -5.04 -7.58
N SER A 328 13.32 -5.26 -7.62
CA SER A 328 12.73 -6.55 -7.22
C SER A 328 12.97 -7.70 -8.20
N THR A 329 13.28 -7.47 -9.48
CA THR A 329 13.72 -8.54 -10.41
C THR A 329 15.17 -8.94 -10.20
N ASN A 330 16.02 -8.00 -9.80
CA ASN A 330 17.47 -8.22 -9.73
C ASN A 330 17.90 -8.92 -8.44
N LEU A 331 16.99 -9.11 -7.47
CA LEU A 331 17.25 -9.83 -6.22
C LEU A 331 17.15 -11.34 -6.45
N ALA A 332 18.23 -11.95 -6.92
CA ALA A 332 18.33 -13.40 -7.04
C ALA A 332 18.05 -14.08 -5.69
N GLY A 333 17.09 -15.00 -5.66
CA GLY A 333 16.73 -15.74 -4.44
C GLY A 333 15.68 -15.06 -3.55
N SER A 334 15.19 -13.87 -3.90
CA SER A 334 13.98 -13.32 -3.29
C SER A 334 12.83 -14.32 -3.50
N GLY A 335 12.33 -14.89 -2.41
CA GLY A 335 11.15 -15.73 -2.49
C GLY A 335 10.01 -14.93 -3.14
N PRO A 336 9.17 -15.53 -4.00
CA PRO A 336 8.10 -14.83 -4.71
C PRO A 336 6.97 -14.30 -3.79
N ARG A 337 7.17 -14.28 -2.47
CA ARG A 337 6.16 -14.01 -1.45
C ARG A 337 6.66 -13.09 -0.32
N ALA A 338 7.80 -12.41 -0.51
CA ALA A 338 8.33 -11.46 0.44
C ALA A 338 8.13 -10.02 -0.03
N LEU A 339 7.80 -9.13 0.90
CA LEU A 339 7.60 -7.70 0.64
C LEU A 339 8.95 -7.00 0.47
N ASN A 340 9.15 -6.34 -0.68
CA ASN A 340 10.38 -5.59 -0.93
C ASN A 340 10.34 -4.22 -0.25
N VAL A 341 11.30 -3.98 0.64
CA VAL A 341 11.50 -2.73 1.39
C VAL A 341 12.83 -2.11 0.94
N PHE A 342 12.76 -1.04 0.16
CA PHE A 342 13.91 -0.34 -0.41
C PHE A 342 14.40 0.78 0.49
N LEU A 343 15.66 0.71 0.89
CA LEU A 343 16.37 1.69 1.70
C LEU A 343 17.16 2.60 0.78
N VAL A 344 16.64 3.80 0.51
CA VAL A 344 17.28 4.82 -0.33
C VAL A 344 17.82 5.95 0.54
N ASP A 345 18.81 6.70 0.08
CA ASP A 345 19.28 7.90 0.79
C ASP A 345 18.21 8.99 0.84
N GLY A 346 17.49 9.17 -0.28
CA GLY A 346 16.49 10.23 -0.40
C GLY A 346 15.47 9.95 -1.51
N ILE A 347 14.25 10.44 -1.30
CA ILE A 347 13.20 10.49 -2.31
C ILE A 347 12.95 11.97 -2.60
N THR A 348 13.24 12.39 -3.83
CA THR A 348 13.12 13.79 -4.26
C THR A 348 11.78 14.03 -4.94
N TRP A 349 11.25 15.24 -4.76
CA TRP A 349 10.06 15.72 -5.45
C TRP A 349 10.23 17.22 -5.74
N SER A 350 9.70 17.68 -6.86
CA SER A 350 9.75 19.08 -7.31
C SER A 350 8.94 20.07 -6.45
N GLY A 351 8.27 19.60 -5.39
CA GLY A 351 7.54 20.43 -4.43
C GLY A 351 8.32 20.75 -3.16
N ASP A 352 7.77 21.66 -2.33
CA ASP A 352 8.32 21.96 -1.00
C ASP A 352 8.03 20.81 -0.03
N GLY A 353 9.01 19.95 0.24
CA GLY A 353 8.92 18.89 1.25
C GLY A 353 9.97 17.81 1.12
N THR A 354 10.05 16.97 2.15
CA THR A 354 10.86 15.74 2.17
C THR A 354 9.91 14.56 2.25
N ILE A 355 10.01 13.64 1.30
CA ILE A 355 9.24 12.40 1.31
C ILE A 355 9.97 11.40 2.20
N LEU A 356 9.32 10.88 3.25
CA LEU A 356 9.95 9.93 4.18
C LEU A 356 9.82 8.47 3.72
N GLY A 357 8.70 8.16 3.05
CA GLY A 357 8.35 6.84 2.59
C GLY A 357 7.29 6.90 1.50
N VAL A 358 7.26 5.85 0.67
CA VAL A 358 6.28 5.65 -0.39
C VAL A 358 6.07 4.16 -0.62
N SER A 359 4.83 3.70 -0.48
CA SER A 359 4.39 2.39 -0.96
C SER A 359 4.12 2.40 -2.46
N GLY A 360 4.50 1.32 -3.15
CA GLY A 360 4.24 1.11 -4.57
C GLY A 360 2.76 1.08 -4.94
N GLY A 361 1.89 0.87 -3.95
CA GLY A 361 0.44 0.99 -4.09
C GLY A 361 -0.27 0.52 -2.83
N ILE A 362 -1.56 0.82 -2.75
CA ILE A 362 -2.39 0.29 -1.67
C ILE A 362 -2.80 -1.14 -2.06
N GLY A 363 -2.49 -2.12 -1.21
CA GLY A 363 -2.68 -3.54 -1.53
C GLY A 363 -1.80 -3.97 -2.70
N GLY A 364 -0.48 -3.84 -2.53
CA GLY A 364 0.49 -4.12 -3.56
C GLY A 364 0.49 -5.60 -4.01
N PRO A 365 1.02 -5.89 -5.19
CA PRO A 365 1.03 -7.24 -5.74
C PRO A 365 2.02 -8.14 -4.97
N ILE A 366 1.66 -9.41 -4.79
CA ILE A 366 2.58 -10.41 -4.22
C ILE A 366 3.82 -10.70 -5.07
N ARG A 367 3.77 -10.30 -6.34
CA ARG A 367 4.78 -10.61 -7.34
C ARG A 367 5.83 -9.51 -7.41
N SER A 368 7.10 -9.90 -7.51
CA SER A 368 8.19 -9.01 -7.91
C SER A 368 8.12 -8.62 -9.39
N GLY A 369 8.82 -7.55 -9.74
CA GLY A 369 9.04 -7.08 -11.10
C GLY A 369 7.96 -6.17 -11.67
N LEU A 370 7.01 -5.73 -10.86
CA LEU A 370 6.00 -4.76 -11.26
C LEU A 370 6.38 -3.38 -10.71
N PRO A 371 5.94 -2.29 -11.37
CA PRO A 371 6.18 -0.93 -10.86
C PRO A 371 5.58 -0.64 -9.49
N THR A 372 4.73 -1.52 -8.97
CA THR A 372 4.10 -1.42 -7.66
C THR A 372 4.65 -2.46 -6.66
N SER A 373 5.68 -3.23 -7.02
CA SER A 373 6.20 -4.39 -6.26
C SER A 373 7.17 -4.03 -5.11
N GLY A 374 6.81 -3.06 -4.28
CA GLY A 374 7.53 -2.79 -3.04
C GLY A 374 7.17 -1.46 -2.43
N LEU A 375 7.95 -1.05 -1.44
CA LEU A 375 7.89 0.27 -0.82
C LEU A 375 9.30 0.81 -0.63
N ALA A 376 9.45 2.13 -0.62
CA ALA A 376 10.70 2.82 -0.38
C ALA A 376 10.62 3.65 0.91
N PHE A 377 11.74 3.78 1.61
CA PHE A 377 11.90 4.79 2.66
C PHE A 377 13.25 5.48 2.57
N THR A 378 13.29 6.72 3.05
CA THR A 378 14.51 7.53 3.09
C THR A 378 15.31 7.28 4.36
N SER A 379 16.51 6.74 4.21
CA SER A 379 17.47 6.58 5.28
C SER A 379 18.20 7.88 5.64
N PHE A 380 18.12 8.90 4.77
CA PHE A 380 18.89 10.14 4.83
C PHE A 380 20.41 9.93 4.78
N GLY A 381 20.87 8.75 4.35
CA GLY A 381 22.27 8.34 4.47
C GLY A 381 22.73 8.20 5.93
N GLN A 382 21.80 8.08 6.88
CA GLN A 382 22.07 8.13 8.33
C GLN A 382 22.03 6.77 9.04
N LEU A 383 21.92 5.66 8.30
CA LEU A 383 21.83 4.31 8.90
C LEU A 383 22.94 4.03 9.92
N GLY A 384 24.16 4.51 9.68
CA GLY A 384 25.31 4.33 10.58
C GLY A 384 25.47 5.40 11.66
N SER A 385 24.70 6.49 11.64
CA SER A 385 24.83 7.61 12.56
C SER A 385 23.72 7.72 13.59
N TYR A 386 22.55 7.11 13.35
CA TYR A 386 21.47 7.09 14.34
C TYR A 386 21.90 6.42 15.65
N ASN A 387 21.26 6.86 16.75
CA ASN A 387 21.41 6.29 18.09
C ASN A 387 22.88 6.18 18.54
N PRO A 388 23.68 7.26 18.49
CA PRO A 388 25.14 7.20 18.70
C PRO A 388 25.55 6.73 20.10
N THR A 389 24.63 6.78 21.08
CA THR A 389 24.85 6.34 22.46
C THR A 389 24.46 4.88 22.71
N CYS A 390 23.84 4.22 21.73
CA CYS A 390 23.38 2.85 21.84
C CYS A 390 24.54 1.85 21.70
N THR A 391 24.75 1.03 22.74
CA THR A 391 25.80 0.00 22.78
C THR A 391 25.25 -1.43 22.74
N SER A 392 23.93 -1.63 22.73
CA SER A 392 23.27 -2.93 22.65
C SER A 392 22.64 -3.16 21.26
N SER A 393 22.37 -4.42 20.89
CA SER A 393 21.54 -4.76 19.73
C SER A 393 20.42 -5.69 20.16
N PRO A 394 19.13 -5.34 19.96
CA PRO A 394 18.62 -4.01 19.61
C PRO A 394 18.96 -2.90 20.62
N CYS A 395 18.76 -1.65 20.22
CA CYS A 395 18.87 -0.49 21.10
C CYS A 395 17.73 -0.46 22.12
N SER A 396 18.03 0.03 23.34
CA SER A 396 16.98 0.29 24.32
C SER A 396 16.18 1.54 23.94
N THR A 397 14.89 1.59 24.30
CA THR A 397 14.03 2.75 24.04
C THR A 397 14.57 4.05 24.65
N ALA A 398 15.33 3.96 25.75
CA ALA A 398 15.95 5.11 26.40
C ALA A 398 17.13 5.72 25.60
N THR A 399 17.69 4.98 24.66
CA THR A 399 18.82 5.38 23.82
C THR A 399 18.42 5.68 22.37
N MET A 400 17.13 5.54 22.03
CA MET A 400 16.64 5.81 20.68
C MET A 400 16.41 7.31 20.48
N GLU A 401 16.88 7.83 19.35
CA GLU A 401 16.60 9.18 18.89
C GLU A 401 15.19 9.26 18.28
N HIS A 402 14.55 10.42 18.39
CA HIS A 402 13.18 10.61 17.89
C HIS A 402 13.07 10.37 16.37
N ASP A 403 14.00 10.92 15.60
CA ASP A 403 14.02 10.78 14.13
C ASP A 403 14.19 9.30 13.69
N PHE A 404 14.91 8.51 14.48
CA PHE A 404 15.03 7.07 14.27
C PHE A 404 13.71 6.34 14.53
N VAL A 405 12.98 6.72 15.59
CA VAL A 405 11.64 6.17 15.88
C VAL A 405 10.65 6.51 14.76
N GLU A 406 10.69 7.74 14.25
CA GLU A 406 9.87 8.14 13.09
C GLU A 406 10.17 7.30 11.84
N THR A 407 11.42 6.85 11.66
CA THR A 407 11.79 5.97 10.55
C THR A 407 11.09 4.61 10.67
N ALA A 408 11.08 4.01 11.86
CA ALA A 408 10.37 2.74 12.10
C ALA A 408 8.86 2.84 11.88
N LEU A 409 8.27 3.96 12.31
CA LEU A 409 6.85 4.27 12.10
C LEU A 409 6.55 4.44 10.61
N THR A 410 7.40 5.16 9.88
CA THR A 410 7.24 5.37 8.44
C THR A 410 7.25 4.03 7.69
N ILE A 411 8.20 3.14 8.00
CA ILE A 411 8.23 1.81 7.36
C ILE A 411 6.95 1.03 7.66
N SER A 412 6.50 1.05 8.92
CA SER A 412 5.29 0.34 9.33
C SER A 412 4.02 0.92 8.68
N HIS A 413 3.98 2.24 8.47
CA HIS A 413 2.94 2.94 7.71
C HIS A 413 2.91 2.51 6.24
N GLU A 414 4.06 2.50 5.57
CA GLU A 414 4.12 2.06 4.17
C GLU A 414 3.83 0.57 4.02
N ILE A 415 4.22 -0.27 4.99
CA ILE A 415 3.79 -1.68 5.03
C ILE A 415 2.26 -1.75 5.15
N GLY A 416 1.66 -0.93 6.02
CA GLY A 416 0.20 -0.83 6.14
C GLY A 416 -0.47 -0.51 4.81
N HIS A 417 0.03 0.48 4.06
CA HIS A 417 -0.44 0.76 2.70
C HIS A 417 -0.30 -0.45 1.79
N PHE A 418 0.89 -1.04 1.75
CA PHE A 418 1.15 -2.20 0.90
C PHE A 418 0.22 -3.38 1.21
N LEU A 419 -0.17 -3.55 2.48
CA LEU A 419 -1.10 -4.59 2.93
C LEU A 419 -2.58 -4.18 2.82
N GLY A 420 -2.87 -3.00 2.28
CA GLY A 420 -4.22 -2.62 1.84
C GLY A 420 -4.87 -1.46 2.59
N LEU A 421 -4.17 -0.84 3.55
CA LEU A 421 -4.71 0.27 4.34
C LEU A 421 -4.61 1.61 3.62
N ASN A 422 -5.60 2.47 3.84
CA ASN A 422 -5.59 3.87 3.42
C ASN A 422 -5.22 4.79 4.58
N HIS A 423 -4.96 6.06 4.29
CA HIS A 423 -4.93 7.07 5.33
C HIS A 423 -6.33 7.25 5.94
N PRO A 424 -6.44 7.41 7.28
CA PRO A 424 -7.71 7.75 7.92
C PRO A 424 -8.36 9.01 7.35
N SER A 425 -7.54 9.99 7.02
CA SER A 425 -7.97 11.21 6.34
C SER A 425 -6.81 11.73 5.50
N GLU A 426 -7.10 12.04 4.25
CA GLU A 426 -6.15 12.68 3.36
C GLU A 426 -5.87 14.11 3.82
N SER A 427 -4.71 14.65 3.45
CA SER A 427 -4.26 15.97 3.90
C SER A 427 -5.25 17.12 3.60
N GLY A 428 -6.07 16.96 2.56
CA GLY A 428 -7.07 17.92 2.09
C GLY A 428 -8.44 17.85 2.76
N ALA A 429 -8.65 16.97 3.74
CA ALA A 429 -9.91 16.81 4.49
C ALA A 429 -11.13 16.28 3.70
N SER A 430 -11.00 16.00 2.42
CA SER A 430 -12.12 15.61 1.56
C SER A 430 -12.27 14.10 1.37
N GLU A 431 -11.23 13.34 1.69
CA GLU A 431 -11.16 11.90 1.51
C GLU A 431 -10.77 11.24 2.84
N HIS A 432 -11.47 10.16 3.17
CA HIS A 432 -11.32 9.42 4.42
C HIS A 432 -11.27 7.92 4.11
N ASP A 433 -10.62 7.13 4.96
CA ASP A 433 -10.74 5.68 4.85
C ASP A 433 -12.19 5.22 5.10
N VAL A 434 -12.44 3.97 4.78
CA VAL A 434 -13.76 3.33 4.92
C VAL A 434 -13.82 2.41 6.13
N ILE A 435 -12.83 2.53 7.02
CA ILE A 435 -12.71 1.67 8.19
C ILE A 435 -13.60 2.31 9.28
N ALA A 436 -14.57 1.55 9.79
CA ALA A 436 -15.64 2.10 10.63
C ALA A 436 -15.15 2.49 12.04
N ASP A 437 -14.02 1.95 12.50
CA ASP A 437 -13.40 2.31 13.76
C ASP A 437 -12.41 3.49 13.67
N THR A 438 -12.17 4.04 12.46
CA THR A 438 -11.40 5.27 12.28
C THR A 438 -12.30 6.50 12.32
N PRO A 439 -11.89 7.55 13.06
CA PRO A 439 -12.66 8.78 13.09
C PRO A 439 -12.51 9.58 11.80
N ILE A 440 -13.62 10.17 11.36
CA ILE A 440 -13.64 11.16 10.29
C ILE A 440 -13.26 12.51 10.90
N CYS A 441 -12.13 13.07 10.45
CA CYS A 441 -11.63 14.34 10.92
C CYS A 441 -11.79 15.40 9.84
N THR A 442 -12.28 16.57 10.23
CA THR A 442 -12.59 17.71 9.35
C THR A 442 -11.85 18.98 9.76
N THR A 443 -11.29 19.00 10.97
CA THR A 443 -10.55 20.12 11.52
C THR A 443 -9.13 20.16 10.96
N VAL A 444 -8.79 21.27 10.31
CA VAL A 444 -7.46 21.56 9.76
C VAL A 444 -6.59 22.32 10.77
N ASP A 445 -5.30 22.05 10.76
CA ASP A 445 -4.31 22.85 11.47
C ASP A 445 -4.08 24.16 10.70
N THR A 446 -4.51 25.27 11.28
CA THR A 446 -4.30 26.62 10.73
C THR A 446 -2.98 27.26 11.18
N SER A 447 -2.24 26.60 12.06
CA SER A 447 -0.95 27.07 12.61
C SER A 447 0.26 26.54 11.84
N ALA A 448 0.10 25.43 11.11
CA ALA A 448 1.07 24.95 10.13
C ALA A 448 1.01 25.82 8.86
N THR A 449 2.15 26.39 8.48
CA THR A 449 2.39 27.27 7.31
C THR A 449 1.43 27.10 6.11
N ALA A 450 0.70 28.19 5.77
CA ALA A 450 0.01 28.51 4.50
C ALA A 450 -0.86 27.45 3.78
N LYS A 451 -0.98 26.22 4.29
CA LYS A 451 -1.77 25.13 3.73
C LYS A 451 -2.59 24.54 4.87
N ASN A 452 -3.89 24.76 4.84
CA ASN A 452 -4.85 24.11 5.75
C ASN A 452 -4.74 22.59 5.59
N ARG A 453 -4.13 21.88 6.54
CA ARG A 453 -3.93 20.42 6.48
C ARG A 453 -4.53 19.73 7.70
N ILE A 454 -5.10 18.53 7.54
CA ILE A 454 -5.53 17.71 8.69
C ILE A 454 -4.36 16.90 9.22
N THR A 455 -3.93 17.16 10.45
CA THR A 455 -2.93 16.33 11.12
C THR A 455 -3.59 15.44 12.17
N ILE A 456 -2.88 14.43 12.66
CA ILE A 456 -3.33 13.68 13.83
C ILE A 456 -3.64 14.62 15.01
N SER A 457 -2.86 15.70 15.17
CA SER A 457 -3.07 16.70 16.22
C SER A 457 -4.34 17.52 16.01
N SER A 458 -4.64 17.96 14.78
CA SER A 458 -5.87 18.71 14.51
C SER A 458 -7.11 17.82 14.60
N CYS A 459 -7.01 16.54 14.20
CA CYS A 459 -8.09 15.58 14.36
C CYS A 459 -8.46 15.36 15.83
N LEU A 460 -7.48 15.28 16.73
CA LEU A 460 -7.73 15.04 18.15
C LEU A 460 -8.47 16.19 18.86
N LEU A 461 -8.54 17.36 18.22
CA LEU A 461 -9.31 18.51 18.70
C LEU A 461 -10.70 18.61 18.05
N ASP A 462 -10.98 17.76 17.06
CA ASP A 462 -12.21 17.78 16.28
C ASP A 462 -13.40 17.20 17.08
N SER A 463 -14.49 17.97 17.15
CA SER A 463 -15.73 17.59 17.83
C SER A 463 -16.59 16.59 17.07
N ASN A 464 -16.31 16.36 15.79
CA ASN A 464 -17.02 15.40 14.95
C ASN A 464 -16.49 13.96 15.10
N THR A 465 -15.43 13.78 15.88
CA THR A 465 -14.88 12.45 16.18
C THR A 465 -15.80 11.69 17.14
N LEU A 466 -15.82 10.35 17.07
CA LEU A 466 -16.42 9.44 18.07
C LEU A 466 -17.88 9.75 18.51
N GLN A 467 -18.84 9.70 17.58
CA GLN A 467 -20.28 9.92 17.87
C GLN A 467 -20.55 11.30 18.53
N GLY A 468 -19.78 12.33 18.16
CA GLY A 468 -19.98 13.71 18.62
C GLY A 468 -19.28 14.05 19.94
N LYS A 469 -18.24 13.30 20.33
CA LYS A 469 -17.40 13.57 21.50
C LYS A 469 -15.94 13.70 21.08
N LYS A 470 -15.21 14.69 21.61
CA LYS A 470 -13.77 14.76 21.33
C LYS A 470 -13.07 13.58 21.97
N CYS A 471 -11.99 13.06 21.37
CA CYS A 471 -11.17 12.03 22.05
C CYS A 471 -10.66 12.56 23.40
N SER A 472 -10.39 13.88 23.55
CA SER A 472 -10.09 14.50 24.85
C SER A 472 -11.18 14.34 25.92
N ASP A 473 -12.43 14.17 25.51
CA ASP A 473 -13.59 14.12 26.41
C ASP A 473 -13.87 12.68 26.90
N VAL A 474 -13.39 11.68 26.16
CA VAL A 474 -13.55 10.25 26.49
C VAL A 474 -12.28 9.61 27.02
N CYS A 475 -11.14 10.31 26.96
CA CYS A 475 -9.83 9.79 27.30
C CYS A 475 -9.31 10.38 28.61
N LEU A 476 -9.39 9.61 29.70
CA LEU A 476 -9.06 10.07 31.05
C LEU A 476 -7.57 10.48 31.25
N GLY A 477 -6.69 10.15 30.31
CA GLY A 477 -5.26 10.48 30.33
C GLY A 477 -4.78 11.46 29.25
N TYR A 478 -5.70 12.11 28.51
CA TYR A 478 -5.33 13.08 27.48
C TYR A 478 -4.63 14.31 28.09
N ASN A 479 -3.42 14.61 27.64
CA ASN A 479 -2.71 15.83 28.00
C ASN A 479 -2.02 16.44 26.76
N LYS A 480 -2.65 17.48 26.20
CA LYS A 480 -2.16 18.21 25.01
C LYS A 480 -0.78 18.85 25.20
N ASP A 481 -0.46 19.30 26.43
CA ASP A 481 0.77 20.04 26.71
C ASP A 481 1.96 19.06 26.87
N LEU A 482 1.67 17.83 27.27
CA LEU A 482 2.65 16.75 27.35
C LEU A 482 2.72 15.91 26.08
N GLY A 483 1.75 16.00 25.17
CA GLY A 483 1.66 15.13 23.99
C GLY A 483 1.30 13.69 24.35
N SER A 484 0.63 13.49 25.49
CA SER A 484 0.18 12.18 25.97
C SER A 484 -1.25 11.93 25.52
N PHE A 485 -1.50 10.76 24.94
CA PHE A 485 -2.81 10.41 24.38
C PHE A 485 -3.20 9.00 24.80
N CYS A 486 -4.18 8.88 25.68
CA CYS A 486 -4.90 7.65 26.00
C CYS A 486 -4.04 6.45 26.39
N PRO A 487 -3.61 6.37 27.67
CA PRO A 487 -2.84 5.25 28.17
C PRO A 487 -3.58 3.90 28.19
N GLU A 488 -4.90 3.90 28.07
CA GLU A 488 -5.68 2.66 27.90
C GLU A 488 -6.20 2.57 26.46
N ALA A 489 -5.70 1.57 25.73
CA ALA A 489 -5.90 1.33 24.30
C ALA A 489 -7.37 1.14 23.84
N LEU A 490 -8.32 1.12 24.77
CA LEU A 490 -9.72 0.78 24.51
C LEU A 490 -10.60 1.98 24.12
N GLU A 491 -10.18 3.22 24.40
CA GLU A 491 -11.14 4.35 24.35
C GLU A 491 -11.16 5.16 23.05
N CYS A 492 -10.20 5.01 22.12
CA CYS A 492 -10.28 5.71 20.83
C CYS A 492 -9.98 4.88 19.56
N GLN A 493 -9.68 3.56 19.62
CA GLN A 493 -9.50 2.61 18.48
C GLN A 493 -8.86 3.18 17.18
N PHE A 494 -7.97 4.16 17.29
CA PHE A 494 -7.43 4.84 16.12
C PHE A 494 -6.48 3.91 15.36
N ASN A 495 -6.57 3.94 14.03
CA ASN A 495 -5.52 3.45 13.15
C ASN A 495 -4.34 4.45 13.14
N HIS A 496 -3.65 4.55 14.29
CA HIS A 496 -2.61 5.55 14.55
C HIS A 496 -1.45 5.49 13.55
N MET A 497 -1.12 4.29 13.08
CA MET A 497 -0.01 4.08 12.16
C MET A 497 -0.28 4.71 10.80
N MET A 498 -1.53 4.72 10.34
CA MET A 498 -1.86 5.13 8.98
C MET A 498 -2.08 6.64 8.80
N TRP A 499 -1.77 7.46 9.80
CA TRP A 499 -1.83 8.92 9.62
C TRP A 499 -0.70 9.40 8.71
N TRP A 500 -1.02 10.24 7.72
CA TRP A 500 -0.01 10.86 6.87
C TRP A 500 0.90 11.85 7.62
N SER A 501 0.64 12.17 8.89
CA SER A 501 1.51 12.97 9.76
C SER A 501 1.98 12.15 10.95
N SER A 502 3.26 12.23 11.32
CA SER A 502 3.76 11.63 12.56
C SER A 502 3.15 12.37 13.76
N LYS A 503 2.73 11.61 14.78
CA LYS A 503 2.57 12.12 16.13
C LYS A 503 3.99 12.39 16.66
N ASN A 504 4.20 13.47 17.40
CA ASN A 504 5.39 13.55 18.26
C ASN A 504 5.21 12.51 19.38
N PHE A 505 5.59 11.26 19.11
CA PHE A 505 5.50 10.16 20.05
C PHE A 505 6.51 10.42 21.17
N LYS A 506 6.02 10.76 22.36
CA LYS A 506 6.87 10.77 23.55
C LYS A 506 6.81 9.39 24.18
N ASN A 507 7.95 8.70 24.17
CA ASN A 507 8.13 7.39 24.80
C ASN A 507 7.50 7.34 26.22
N GLY A 508 6.63 6.35 26.45
CA GLY A 508 6.18 5.96 27.79
C GLY A 508 4.93 6.66 28.32
N LEU A 509 4.17 7.40 27.50
CA LEU A 509 2.94 8.08 27.94
C LEU A 509 1.74 7.77 27.03
N GLY A 510 1.30 6.52 27.11
CA GLY A 510 0.05 6.04 26.52
C GLY A 510 0.11 5.91 25.02
N ASP A 511 0.36 4.68 24.58
CA ASP A 511 0.51 4.33 23.18
C ASP A 511 -0.36 3.10 22.95
N GLY A 512 -1.65 3.34 22.68
CA GLY A 512 -2.58 2.29 22.27
C GLY A 512 -2.07 1.52 21.05
N ASN A 513 -2.81 0.50 20.63
CA ASN A 513 -2.43 -0.29 19.45
C ASN A 513 -2.24 0.64 18.23
N ALA A 514 -1.11 0.48 17.54
CA ALA A 514 -0.72 1.21 16.34
C ALA A 514 -1.75 1.04 15.20
N PHE A 515 -2.36 -0.14 15.12
CA PHE A 515 -3.43 -0.45 14.20
C PHE A 515 -4.72 -0.78 14.96
N SER A 516 -5.86 -0.41 14.37
CA SER A 516 -7.17 -0.81 14.89
C SER A 516 -7.47 -2.30 14.63
N VAL A 517 -8.48 -2.86 15.28
CA VAL A 517 -8.89 -4.26 15.07
C VAL A 517 -9.34 -4.47 13.62
N GLN A 518 -10.09 -3.52 13.06
CA GLN A 518 -10.53 -3.59 11.67
C GLN A 518 -9.36 -3.46 10.70
N SER A 519 -8.38 -2.61 11.01
CA SER A 519 -7.15 -2.49 10.23
C SER A 519 -6.36 -3.81 10.18
N GLY A 520 -6.21 -4.45 11.34
CA GLY A 520 -5.63 -5.80 11.43
C GLY A 520 -6.41 -6.84 10.61
N GLY A 521 -7.74 -6.75 10.60
CA GLY A 521 -8.60 -7.59 9.75
C GLY A 521 -8.25 -7.51 8.27
N ILE A 522 -8.05 -6.31 7.72
CA ILE A 522 -7.66 -6.11 6.30
C ILE A 522 -6.28 -6.70 6.04
N ILE A 523 -5.31 -6.37 6.91
CA ILE A 523 -3.94 -6.83 6.79
C ILE A 523 -3.93 -8.36 6.67
N ASN A 524 -4.73 -9.05 7.48
CA ASN A 524 -4.83 -10.50 7.46
C ASN A 524 -5.41 -11.08 6.16
N TYR A 525 -6.12 -10.32 5.33
CA TYR A 525 -6.54 -10.79 3.99
C TYR A 525 -5.43 -10.67 2.93
N SER A 526 -4.35 -9.95 3.22
CA SER A 526 -3.23 -9.84 2.29
C SER A 526 -2.62 -11.21 2.01
N PRO A 527 -2.34 -11.56 0.74
CA PRO A 527 -1.68 -12.82 0.39
C PRO A 527 -0.23 -12.89 0.92
N PHE A 528 0.34 -11.79 1.40
CA PHE A 528 1.63 -11.78 2.07
C PHE A 528 1.61 -12.36 3.48
N VAL A 529 0.46 -12.34 4.15
CA VAL A 529 0.31 -12.85 5.52
C VAL A 529 0.03 -14.34 5.43
N GLN A 530 1.03 -15.18 5.72
CA GLN A 530 0.91 -16.65 5.70
C GLN A 530 1.17 -17.25 7.07
#